data_AF-A0A2N2NMR0-F1
#
_entry.id   AF-A0A2N2NMR0-F1
#
_cell.length_a   1.000
_cell.length_b   1.000
_cell.length_c   1.000
_cell.angle_alpha   90.00
_cell.angle_beta   90.00
_cell.angle_gamma   90.00
#
_symmetry.space_group_name_H-M   'P 1'
#
loop_
_entity.id
_entity.type
_entity.pdbx_description
1 polymer ?
#
loop_
_entity_poly.entity_id
_entity_poly.type
_entity_poly.pdbx_seq_one_letter_code
_entity_poly.pdbx_strand_id
1 'polypeptide(L)' 'MKKNEMTNLSKLLSKLSVFFSNRKGLLIFIAIILVILNFVVGLVFNNWIAQSNLLLHIGIVIGFLGILIAWAL' A
#
# COMPACT_ATOMS: atom_id res chain seq x y z
N MET A 1 -28.85 16.56 -10.22
CA MET A 1 -28.27 15.30 -9.71
C MET A 1 -27.68 14.52 -10.89
N LYS A 2 -26.47 14.89 -11.35
CA LYS A 2 -25.87 14.34 -12.58
C LYS A 2 -24.76 13.35 -12.20
N LYS A 3 -25.12 12.07 -12.12
CA LYS A 3 -24.24 10.94 -11.80
C LYS A 3 -23.47 10.56 -13.06
N ASN A 4 -22.52 11.42 -13.45
CA ASN A 4 -21.63 11.18 -14.58
C ASN A 4 -20.58 10.14 -14.21
N GLU A 5 -20.50 9.10 -15.04
CA GLU A 5 -19.31 8.30 -15.32
C GLU A 5 -18.49 7.87 -14.09
N MET A 6 -19.04 6.91 -13.31
CA MET A 6 -18.20 6.14 -12.40
C MET A 6 -17.29 5.24 -13.21
N THR A 7 -16.17 5.81 -13.65
CA THR A 7 -14.98 5.08 -14.04
C THR A 7 -14.71 3.98 -13.00
N ASN A 8 -14.24 2.81 -13.44
CA ASN A 8 -13.86 1.73 -12.52
C ASN A 8 -12.89 2.22 -11.42
N LEU A 9 -12.13 3.28 -11.71
CA LEU A 9 -11.28 3.97 -10.77
C LEU A 9 -12.05 4.57 -9.60
N SER A 10 -13.16 5.28 -9.80
CA SER A 10 -13.95 5.86 -8.71
C SER A 10 -14.54 4.79 -7.79
N LYS A 11 -15.00 3.66 -8.34
CA LYS A 11 -15.50 2.53 -7.52
C LYS A 11 -14.39 1.86 -6.71
N LEU A 12 -13.21 1.66 -7.30
CA LEU A 12 -12.03 1.16 -6.59
C LEU A 12 -11.61 2.12 -5.49
N LEU A 13 -11.54 3.42 -5.78
CA LEU A 13 -11.16 4.45 -4.83
C LEU A 13 -12.15 4.56 -3.67
N SER A 14 -13.46 4.47 -3.93
CA SER A 14 -14.48 4.44 -2.87
C SER A 14 -14.35 3.18 -2.01
N LYS A 15 -14.10 2.00 -2.61
CA LYS A 15 -13.94 0.75 -1.86
C LYS A 15 -12.67 0.78 -1.00
N LEU A 16 -11.58 1.29 -1.55
CA LEU A 16 -10.32 1.54 -0.84
C LEU A 16 -10.53 2.55 0.29
N SER A 17 -11.25 3.65 0.03
CA SER A 17 -11.54 4.69 1.03
C SER A 17 -12.37 4.17 2.21
N VAL A 18 -13.38 3.32 1.96
CA VAL A 18 -14.12 2.62 3.02
C VAL A 18 -13.23 1.63 3.78
N PHE A 19 -12.32 0.95 3.08
CA PHE A 19 -11.36 0.02 3.70
C PHE A 19 -10.33 0.75 4.58
N PHE A 20 -9.86 1.93 4.16
CA PHE A 20 -8.97 2.80 4.94
C PHE A 20 -9.70 3.46 6.13
N SER A 21 -10.96 3.86 5.94
CA SER A 21 -11.77 4.53 6.97
C SER A 21 -12.09 3.61 8.16
N ASN A 22 -12.27 2.31 7.91
CA ASN A 22 -12.73 1.38 8.96
C ASN A 22 -11.59 0.76 9.80
N ARG A 23 -10.33 0.85 9.35
CA ARG A 23 -9.16 0.29 10.05
C ARG A 23 -7.98 1.24 9.89
N LYS A 24 -7.80 2.17 10.84
CA LYS A 24 -6.73 3.19 10.86
C LYS A 24 -5.29 2.66 10.65
N GLY A 25 -5.05 1.35 10.76
CA GLY A 25 -3.74 0.71 10.52
C GLY A 25 -3.57 0.00 9.17
N LEU A 26 -4.51 0.13 8.23
CA LEU A 26 -4.48 -0.72 7.03
C LEU A 26 -3.35 -0.42 6.05
N LEU A 27 -2.96 0.85 5.93
CA LEU A 27 -1.77 1.25 5.16
C LEU A 27 -0.48 0.68 5.77
N ILE A 28 -0.41 0.64 7.10
CA ILE A 28 0.70 0.02 7.83
C ILE A 28 0.71 -1.49 7.56
N PHE A 29 -0.46 -2.13 7.54
CA PHE A 29 -0.57 -3.55 7.21
C PHE A 29 -0.14 -3.86 5.77
N ILE A 30 -0.49 -3.00 4.80
CA ILE A 30 -0.03 -3.11 3.41
C ILE A 30 1.49 -2.99 3.32
N ALA A 31 2.09 -2.07 4.10
CA ALA A 31 3.53 -1.86 4.13
C ALA A 31 4.26 -3.09 4.70
N ILE A 32 3.75 -3.65 5.80
CA ILE A 32 4.29 -4.87 6.41
C ILE A 32 4.25 -6.03 5.40
N ILE A 33 3.12 -6.22 4.71
CA ILE A 33 2.99 -7.24 3.67
C ILE A 33 4.02 -7.01 2.55
N LEU A 34 4.23 -5.77 2.13
CA LEU A 34 5.19 -5.43 1.07
C LEU A 34 6.64 -5.71 1.49
N VAL A 35 6.99 -5.44 2.75
CA VAL A 35 8.32 -5.74 3.31
C VAL A 35 8.55 -7.25 3.41
N ILE A 36 7.55 -8.01 3.89
CA ILE A 36 7.61 -9.47 3.95
C ILE A 36 7.74 -10.04 2.53
N LEU A 37 6.98 -9.51 1.57
CA LEU A 37 7.04 -9.96 0.18
C LEU A 37 8.40 -9.65 -0.46
N ASN A 38 9.00 -8.48 -0.18
CA ASN A 38 10.37 -8.18 -0.61
C ASN A 38 11.35 -9.23 -0.08
N PHE A 39 11.21 -9.61 1.19
CA PHE A 39 12.08 -10.61 1.81
C PHE A 39 11.93 -11.98 1.15
N VAL A 40 10.69 -12.44 0.90
CA VAL A 40 10.43 -13.70 0.20
C VAL A 40 10.96 -13.66 -1.24
N VAL A 41 10.77 -12.55 -1.96
CA VAL A 41 11.31 -12.37 -3.32
C VAL A 41 12.83 -12.39 -3.31
N GLY A 42 13.48 -11.75 -2.35
CA GLY A 42 14.94 -11.77 -2.24
C GLY A 42 15.54 -13.13 -1.91
N LEU A 43 14.78 -14.01 -1.24
CA LEU A 43 15.20 -15.39 -0.98
C LEU A 43 15.08 -16.30 -2.20
N VAL A 44 14.10 -16.05 -3.07
CA VAL A 44 13.80 -16.91 -4.24
C VAL A 44 14.48 -16.40 -5.51
N PHE A 45 14.60 -15.08 -5.68
CA PHE A 45 15.09 -14.44 -6.89
C PHE A 45 16.24 -13.50 -6.58
N ASN A 46 17.47 -13.90 -6.95
CA ASN A 46 18.66 -13.05 -6.86
C ASN A 46 18.80 -12.12 -8.08
N ASN A 47 17.71 -11.45 -8.46
CA ASN A 47 17.71 -10.48 -9.56
C ASN A 47 18.08 -9.08 -9.03
N TRP A 48 18.46 -8.17 -9.94
CA TRP A 48 18.81 -6.77 -9.61
C TRP A 48 17.77 -6.07 -8.70
N ILE A 49 16.48 -6.38 -8.88
CA ILE A 49 15.38 -5.88 -8.06
C ILE A 49 15.50 -6.30 -6.58
N ALA A 50 15.93 -7.53 -6.32
CA ALA A 50 16.18 -8.04 -4.97
C ALA A 50 17.46 -7.48 -4.36
N GLN A 51 18.54 -7.34 -5.16
CA GLN A 51 19.77 -6.72 -4.69
C GLN A 51 19.57 -5.26 -4.28
N SER A 52 18.78 -4.50 -5.02
CA SER A 52 18.50 -3.10 -4.71
C SER A 52 17.44 -2.88 -3.63
N ASN A 53 16.78 -3.95 -3.14
CA ASN A 53 15.73 -3.85 -2.11
C ASN A 53 14.67 -2.79 -2.44
N LEU A 54 14.31 -2.63 -3.72
CA LEU A 54 13.41 -1.56 -4.17
C LEU A 54 11.99 -1.71 -3.59
N LEU A 55 11.50 -2.96 -3.50
CA LEU A 55 10.21 -3.26 -2.85
C LEU A 55 10.23 -2.91 -1.35
N LEU A 56 11.37 -3.09 -0.68
CA LEU A 56 11.55 -2.70 0.73
C LEU A 56 11.48 -1.19 0.90
N HIS A 57 12.15 -0.42 0.03
CA HIS A 57 12.11 1.04 0.07
C HIS A 57 10.68 1.56 -0.17
N ILE A 58 9.98 1.04 -1.17
CA ILE A 58 8.59 1.40 -1.45
C ILE A 58 7.68 1.02 -0.26
N GLY A 59 7.89 -0.17 0.33
CA GLY A 59 7.16 -0.62 1.51
C GLY A 59 7.33 0.32 2.71
N ILE A 60 8.56 0.75 2.99
CA ILE A 60 8.86 1.69 4.07
C ILE A 60 8.22 3.06 3.80
N VAL A 61 8.31 3.59 2.57
CA VAL A 61 7.69 4.87 2.22
C VAL A 61 6.18 4.83 2.40
N ILE A 62 5.52 3.75 1.94
CA ILE A 62 4.07 3.55 2.11
C ILE A 62 3.73 3.38 3.60
N GLY A 63 4.56 2.68 4.37
CA GLY A 63 4.39 2.51 5.81
C GLY A 63 4.47 3.82 6.58
N PHE A 64 5.46 4.66 6.26
CA PHE A 64 5.60 5.99 6.83
C PHE A 64 4.40 6.89 6.48
N LEU A 65 3.96 6.89 5.22
CA LEU A 65 2.75 7.62 4.82
C LEU A 65 1.51 7.10 5.57
N GLY A 66 1.42 5.78 5.77
CA GLY A 66 0.36 5.16 6.56
C GLY A 66 0.34 5.62 8.02
N ILE A 67 1.50 5.74 8.66
CA ILE A 67 1.63 6.25 10.03
C ILE A 67 1.25 7.72 10.09
N LEU A 68 1.72 8.54 9.14
CA LEU A 68 1.41 9.96 9.07
C LEU A 68 -0.10 10.21 8.89
N ILE A 69 -0.76 9.42 8.04
CA ILE A 69 -2.22 9.49 7.84
C ILE A 69 -2.97 9.02 9.09
N ALA A 70 -2.50 7.97 9.76
CA ALA A 70 -3.09 7.49 11.01
C ALA A 70 -2.98 8.52 12.14
N TRP A 71 -1.90 9.31 12.17
CA TRP A 71 -1.67 10.40 13.12
C TRP A 71 -2.47 11.66 12.79
N ALA A 72 -2.74 11.93 11.51
CA ALA A 72 -3.48 13.11 11.07
C ALA A 72 -5.01 13.01 11.31
N LEU A 73 -5.53 11.86 11.77
CA LEU A 73 -6.95 11.57 12.00
C LEU A 73 -7.33 11.34 13.47
#